data_AF-A0A928X9E2-F1
#
_entry.id   AF-A0A928X9E2-F1
#
_cell.length_a   1.000
_cell.length_b   1.000
_cell.length_c   1.000
_cell.angle_alpha   90.00
_cell.angle_beta   90.00
_cell.angle_gamma   90.00
#
_symmetry.space_group_name_H-M   'P 1'
#
loop_
_entity.id
_entity.type
_entity.pdbx_description
1 polymer ?
#
loop_
_entity_poly.entity_id
_entity_poly.type
_entity_poly.pdbx_seq_one_letter_code
_entity_poly.pdbx_strand_id
1 'polypeptide(L)'
;LTKVNHANAVFGLMLSSVLRETKLLGKYFGADYVLLMEVLLRGRFHELPEHLFMRRDHARNSRRLPRNEIAVWWDSSRKSIYKFIQSKLVTEQFLAINRASLGWYEKGLCFAQISRWVVRQVKAKGGRYKATLKQRLQLPGAQTER
;
A
#
# COMPACT_ATOMS: atom_id res chain seq x y z
N LEU A 1 14.30 8.24 12.76
CA LEU A 1 13.61 7.04 12.25
C LEU A 1 12.91 7.39 10.94
N THR A 2 13.52 7.07 9.80
CA THR A 2 12.87 7.18 8.49
C THR A 2 11.54 6.45 8.55
N LYS A 3 10.48 7.06 8.00
CA LYS A 3 9.12 6.49 8.03
C LYS A 3 9.06 5.31 7.06
N VAL A 4 9.64 4.19 7.49
CA VAL A 4 9.77 2.99 6.68
C VAL A 4 8.42 2.29 6.68
N ASN A 5 7.60 2.59 5.68
CA ASN A 5 6.34 1.88 5.46
C ASN A 5 6.68 0.49 4.90
N HIS A 6 6.72 -0.52 5.76
CA HIS A 6 6.95 -1.92 5.43
C HIS A 6 5.76 -2.77 5.88
N ALA A 7 5.27 -3.63 4.99
CA ALA A 7 4.30 -4.66 5.31
C ALA A 7 4.96 -5.87 6.02
N ASN A 8 5.81 -5.63 7.02
CA ASN A 8 6.58 -6.71 7.68
C ASN A 8 5.67 -7.75 8.35
N ALA A 9 4.46 -7.35 8.75
CA ALA A 9 3.44 -8.28 9.28
C ALA A 9 3.11 -9.42 8.31
N VAL A 10 3.43 -9.31 7.02
CA VAL A 10 3.27 -10.41 6.05
C VAL A 10 4.13 -11.64 6.38
N PHE A 11 5.19 -11.46 7.16
CA PHE A 11 6.07 -12.53 7.65
C PHE A 11 5.61 -13.09 9.01
N GLY A 12 4.49 -12.62 9.56
CA GLY A 12 3.89 -13.16 10.78
C GLY A 12 3.24 -14.52 10.56
N LEU A 13 2.88 -15.18 11.66
CA LEU A 13 2.12 -16.43 11.62
C LEU A 13 0.65 -16.14 11.28
N MET A 14 0.11 -16.88 10.31
CA MET A 14 -1.28 -16.76 9.89
C MET A 14 -1.92 -18.13 9.78
N LEU A 15 -3.21 -18.22 10.12
CA LEU A 15 -3.98 -19.44 9.93
C LEU A 15 -4.09 -19.75 8.43
N SER A 16 -3.75 -20.98 8.05
CA SER A 16 -3.82 -21.41 6.66
C SER A 16 -5.26 -21.42 6.11
N SER A 17 -6.25 -21.71 6.96
CA SER A 17 -7.67 -21.65 6.59
C SER A 17 -8.07 -20.24 6.16
N VAL A 18 -7.73 -19.23 6.97
CA VAL A 18 -7.99 -17.82 6.66
C VAL A 18 -7.28 -17.39 5.38
N LEU A 19 -6.01 -17.78 5.19
CA LEU A 19 -5.26 -17.43 3.98
C LEU A 19 -5.91 -18.00 2.71
N ARG A 20 -6.45 -19.22 2.76
CA ARG A 20 -7.11 -19.88 1.61
C ARG A 20 -8.38 -19.18 1.15
N GLU A 21 -9.00 -18.40 2.02
CA GLU A 21 -10.18 -17.60 1.68
C GLU A 21 -9.84 -16.25 1.04
N THR A 22 -8.55 -15.91 0.93
CA THR A 22 -8.06 -14.68 0.29
C THR A 22 -7.67 -14.93 -1.17
N LYS A 23 -7.36 -13.86 -1.93
CA LYS A 23 -6.74 -13.98 -3.26
C LYS A 23 -5.25 -14.40 -3.20
N LEU A 24 -4.73 -14.70 -2.01
CA LEU A 24 -3.30 -14.90 -1.74
C LEU A 24 -2.47 -13.67 -2.16
N LEU A 25 -1.15 -13.83 -2.20
CA LEU A 25 -0.24 -12.74 -2.59
C LEU A 25 -0.36 -12.45 -4.09
N GLY A 26 -0.80 -11.23 -4.42
CA GLY A 26 -0.94 -10.78 -5.80
C GLY A 26 0.39 -10.48 -6.49
N LYS A 27 0.39 -10.58 -7.83
CA LYS A 27 1.55 -10.27 -8.70
C LYS A 27 1.63 -8.77 -9.03
N TYR A 28 1.67 -7.91 -8.02
CA TYR A 28 1.77 -6.47 -8.22
C TYR A 28 2.45 -5.77 -7.04
N PHE A 29 3.09 -4.63 -7.33
CA PHE A 29 3.77 -3.85 -6.30
C PHE A 29 2.80 -3.42 -5.19
N GLY A 30 3.12 -3.81 -3.95
CA GLY A 30 2.31 -3.51 -2.76
C GLY A 30 1.18 -4.51 -2.49
N ALA A 31 1.20 -5.68 -3.11
CA ALA A 31 0.22 -6.74 -2.86
C ALA A 31 0.25 -7.29 -1.42
N ASP A 32 1.39 -7.17 -0.74
CA ASP A 32 1.57 -7.47 0.69
C ASP A 32 0.60 -6.65 1.57
N TYR A 33 0.44 -5.36 1.30
CA TYR A 33 -0.54 -4.53 2.02
C TYR A 33 -1.98 -4.97 1.78
N VAL A 34 -2.32 -5.36 0.55
CA VAL A 34 -3.68 -5.80 0.22
C VAL A 34 -3.97 -7.15 0.88
N LEU A 35 -3.01 -8.07 0.87
CA LEU A 35 -3.13 -9.35 1.57
C LEU A 35 -3.37 -9.14 3.07
N LEU A 36 -2.54 -8.31 3.73
CA LEU A 36 -2.71 -8.00 5.15
C LEU A 36 -4.06 -7.36 5.45
N MET A 37 -4.53 -6.46 4.59
CA MET A 37 -5.87 -5.89 4.71
C MET A 37 -6.95 -6.97 4.56
N GLU A 38 -6.83 -7.87 3.59
CA GLU A 38 -7.81 -8.94 3.35
C GLU A 38 -7.88 -9.94 4.52
N VAL A 39 -6.75 -10.23 5.16
CA VAL A 39 -6.68 -11.00 6.40
C VAL A 39 -7.32 -10.24 7.57
N LEU A 40 -7.07 -8.93 7.69
CA LEU A 40 -7.71 -8.08 8.73
C LEU A 40 -9.24 -8.05 8.63
N LEU A 41 -9.80 -8.17 7.44
CA LEU A 41 -11.25 -8.23 7.26
C LEU A 41 -11.86 -9.55 7.78
N ARG A 42 -11.04 -10.56 8.09
CA ARG A 42 -11.46 -11.89 8.59
C ARG A 42 -11.11 -12.12 10.05
N GLY A 43 -10.30 -11.25 10.65
CA GLY A 43 -9.84 -11.43 12.01
C GLY A 43 -8.88 -10.33 12.45
N ARG A 44 -8.56 -10.32 13.74
CA ARG A 44 -7.65 -9.33 14.33
C ARG A 44 -6.22 -9.86 14.28
N PHE A 45 -5.27 -8.98 14.01
CA PHE A 45 -3.87 -9.27 14.28
C PHE A 45 -3.59 -9.10 15.77
N HIS A 46 -2.81 -10.04 16.32
CA HIS A 46 -2.22 -9.94 17.64
C HIS A 46 -0.72 -9.70 17.46
N GLU A 47 -0.23 -8.58 17.99
CA GLU A 47 1.19 -8.24 17.99
C GLU A 47 1.84 -8.79 19.25
N LEU A 48 2.94 -9.51 19.09
CA LEU A 48 3.73 -10.01 20.21
C LEU A 48 4.71 -8.93 20.66
N PRO A 49 4.96 -8.80 21.98
CA PRO A 49 5.91 -7.81 22.49
C PRO A 49 7.36 -8.13 22.10
N GLU A 50 7.67 -9.38 21.77
CA GLU A 50 9.01 -9.81 21.35
C GLU A 50 9.27 -9.53 19.86
N HIS A 51 10.50 -9.12 19.56
CA HIS A 51 10.96 -8.90 18.19
C HIS A 51 11.39 -10.23 17.54
N LEU A 52 10.43 -11.00 17.04
CA LEU A 52 10.69 -12.33 16.45
C LEU A 52 11.12 -12.30 14.98
N PHE A 53 11.09 -11.13 14.32
CA PHE A 53 11.48 -10.99 12.92
C PHE A 53 12.55 -9.91 12.74
N MET A 54 13.74 -10.31 12.28
CA MET A 54 14.81 -9.40 11.90
C MET A 54 14.88 -9.28 10.38
N ARG A 55 14.39 -8.16 9.84
CA ARG A 55 14.44 -7.91 8.39
C ARG A 55 15.88 -7.69 7.94
N ARG A 56 16.34 -8.47 6.98
CA ARG A 56 17.62 -8.20 6.30
C ARG A 56 17.50 -6.95 5.43
N ASP A 57 18.37 -5.97 5.66
CA ASP A 57 18.52 -4.81 4.78
C ASP A 57 19.89 -4.84 4.09
N HIS A 58 19.90 -4.82 2.76
CA HIS A 58 21.11 -4.94 1.95
C HIS A 58 20.95 -4.19 0.62
N ALA A 59 22.07 -3.91 -0.06
CA ALA A 59 22.07 -3.10 -1.29
C ALA A 59 21.18 -3.68 -2.40
N ARG A 60 21.13 -5.01 -2.53
CA ARG A 60 20.30 -5.74 -3.51
C ARG A 60 18.84 -5.96 -3.10
N ASN A 61 18.34 -5.25 -2.08
CA ASN A 61 16.95 -5.38 -1.64
C ASN A 61 16.00 -4.93 -2.77
N SER A 62 14.90 -5.66 -2.99
CA SER A 62 13.96 -5.38 -4.08
C SER A 62 13.40 -3.95 -4.05
N ARG A 63 13.38 -3.29 -2.88
CA ARG A 63 12.95 -1.89 -2.74
C ARG A 63 13.97 -0.86 -3.24
N ARG A 64 15.23 -1.26 -3.44
CA ARG A 64 16.33 -0.42 -3.94
C ARG A 64 16.55 -0.60 -5.44
N LEU A 65 15.86 -1.54 -6.08
CA LEU A 65 15.94 -1.79 -7.52
C LEU A 65 15.28 -0.65 -8.32
N PRO A 66 15.70 -0.43 -9.59
CA PRO A 66 15.03 0.49 -10.47
C PRO A 66 13.60 -0.01 -10.81
N ARG A 67 12.73 0.91 -11.23
CA ARG A 67 11.28 0.66 -11.38
C ARG A 67 10.93 -0.49 -12.33
N ASN A 68 11.69 -0.67 -13.40
CA ASN A 68 11.53 -1.77 -14.36
C ASN A 68 11.84 -3.13 -13.70
N GLU A 69 12.95 -3.22 -12.97
CA GLU A 69 13.34 -4.44 -12.26
C GLU A 69 12.38 -4.78 -11.11
N ILE A 70 11.86 -3.77 -10.39
CA ILE A 70 10.80 -3.96 -9.41
C ILE A 70 9.56 -4.61 -10.05
N ALA A 71 9.21 -4.21 -11.27
CA ALA A 71 8.05 -4.78 -11.96
C ALA A 71 8.24 -6.26 -12.24
N VAL A 72 9.40 -6.62 -12.78
CA VAL A 72 9.79 -8.02 -13.07
C VAL A 72 9.85 -8.85 -11.79
N TRP A 73 10.33 -8.27 -10.68
CA TRP A 73 10.38 -8.92 -9.38
C TRP A 73 8.99 -9.35 -8.88
N TRP A 74 7.95 -8.52 -9.11
CA TRP A 74 6.57 -8.84 -8.72
C TRP A 74 5.81 -9.68 -9.75
N ASP A 75 6.10 -9.48 -11.03
CA ASP A 75 5.44 -10.14 -12.15
C ASP A 75 6.41 -10.20 -13.33
N SER A 76 6.99 -11.37 -13.57
CA SER A 76 7.97 -11.58 -14.65
C SER A 76 7.38 -11.36 -16.05
N SER A 77 6.05 -11.35 -16.19
CA SER A 77 5.38 -11.00 -17.45
C SER A 77 5.36 -9.49 -17.73
N ARG A 78 5.75 -8.64 -16.78
CA ARG A 78 5.70 -7.17 -16.89
C ARG A 78 7.08 -6.55 -16.99
N LYS A 79 7.20 -5.56 -17.87
CA LYS A 79 8.43 -4.77 -18.07
C LYS A 79 8.49 -3.47 -17.25
N SER A 80 7.37 -3.06 -16.66
CA SER A 80 7.27 -1.81 -15.88
C SER A 80 6.13 -1.89 -14.86
N ILE A 81 6.31 -1.16 -13.75
CA ILE A 81 5.27 -1.02 -12.73
C ILE A 81 4.09 -0.25 -13.30
N TYR A 82 2.91 -0.46 -12.72
CA TYR A 82 1.71 0.30 -13.09
C TYR A 82 1.98 1.81 -13.03
N LYS A 83 1.68 2.53 -14.12
CA LYS A 83 1.80 4.00 -14.19
C LYS A 83 1.08 4.67 -13.00
N PHE A 84 -0.06 4.11 -12.62
CA PHE A 84 -0.87 4.53 -11.48
C PHE A 84 -0.96 3.43 -10.42
N ILE A 85 0.16 3.15 -9.73
CA ILE A 85 0.25 2.16 -8.64
C ILE A 85 -0.88 2.34 -7.62
N GLN A 86 -1.17 3.59 -7.24
CA GLN A 86 -2.18 3.89 -6.22
C GLN A 86 -3.59 3.47 -6.68
N SER A 87 -3.92 3.67 -7.96
CA SER A 87 -5.21 3.23 -8.49
C SER A 87 -5.31 1.71 -8.47
N LYS A 88 -4.24 1.00 -8.87
CA LYS A 88 -4.18 -0.47 -8.80
C LYS A 88 -4.39 -0.98 -7.37
N LEU A 89 -3.71 -0.39 -6.39
CA LEU A 89 -3.85 -0.76 -4.98
C LEU A 89 -5.27 -0.54 -4.46
N VAL A 90 -5.86 0.63 -4.74
CA VAL A 90 -7.24 0.95 -4.33
C VAL A 90 -8.24 -0.01 -4.95
N THR A 91 -8.09 -0.35 -6.25
CA THR A 91 -8.94 -1.35 -6.90
C THR A 91 -8.82 -2.71 -6.22
N GLU A 92 -7.61 -3.18 -5.94
CA GLU A 92 -7.41 -4.48 -5.29
C GLU A 92 -7.93 -4.50 -3.84
N GLN A 93 -7.85 -3.38 -3.12
CA GLN A 93 -8.47 -3.23 -1.80
C GLN A 93 -10.00 -3.31 -1.90
N PHE A 94 -10.62 -2.63 -2.86
CA PHE A 94 -12.07 -2.73 -3.06
C PHE A 94 -12.52 -4.15 -3.42
N LEU A 95 -11.74 -4.85 -4.27
CA LEU A 95 -12.01 -6.26 -4.58
C LEU A 95 -11.85 -7.15 -3.35
N ALA A 96 -10.88 -6.88 -2.47
CA ALA A 96 -10.69 -7.61 -1.22
C ALA A 96 -11.85 -7.39 -0.23
N ILE A 97 -12.37 -6.16 -0.10
CA ILE A 97 -13.58 -5.88 0.70
C ILE A 97 -14.77 -6.65 0.15
N ASN A 98 -14.93 -6.69 -1.18
CA ASN A 98 -16.05 -7.38 -1.80
C ASN A 98 -16.02 -8.89 -1.53
N ARG A 99 -14.82 -9.51 -1.57
CA ARG A 99 -14.61 -10.93 -1.27
C ARG A 99 -14.78 -11.28 0.21
N ALA A 100 -14.54 -10.35 1.11
CA ALA A 100 -14.66 -10.62 2.54
C ALA A 100 -16.10 -10.97 2.93
N SER A 101 -16.26 -11.90 3.87
CA SER A 101 -17.53 -12.33 4.47
C SER A 101 -18.05 -11.31 5.50
N LEU A 102 -18.19 -10.06 5.06
CA LEU A 102 -18.69 -8.93 5.86
C LEU A 102 -20.15 -8.60 5.51
N GLY A 103 -20.88 -8.07 6.49
CA GLY A 103 -22.20 -7.48 6.24
C GLY A 103 -22.11 -6.27 5.31
N TRP A 104 -23.19 -5.96 4.60
CA TRP A 104 -23.21 -4.84 3.64
C TRP A 104 -22.92 -3.48 4.29
N TYR A 105 -23.37 -3.27 5.54
CA TYR A 105 -23.05 -2.08 6.33
C TYR A 105 -21.54 -1.96 6.60
N GLU A 106 -20.90 -3.03 7.05
CA GLU A 106 -19.47 -3.07 7.35
C GLU A 106 -18.63 -2.87 6.09
N LYS A 107 -19.04 -3.49 4.97
CA LYS A 107 -18.46 -3.24 3.65
C LYS A 107 -18.57 -1.75 3.29
N GLY A 108 -19.74 -1.14 3.47
CA GLY A 108 -19.98 0.29 3.26
C GLY A 108 -19.02 1.16 4.08
N LEU A 109 -18.82 0.86 5.36
CA LEU A 109 -17.87 1.57 6.22
C LEU A 109 -16.42 1.42 5.73
N CYS A 110 -16.02 0.23 5.30
CA CYS A 110 -14.70 -0.01 4.72
C CYS A 110 -14.50 0.79 3.44
N PHE A 111 -15.48 0.77 2.53
CA PHE A 111 -15.46 1.55 1.30
C PHE A 111 -15.36 3.05 1.57
N ALA A 112 -16.13 3.56 2.55
CA ALA A 112 -16.09 4.95 2.96
C ALA A 112 -14.72 5.34 3.52
N GLN A 113 -14.09 4.48 4.33
CA GLN A 113 -12.77 4.74 4.90
C GLN A 113 -11.67 4.79 3.82
N ILE A 114 -11.67 3.86 2.86
CA ILE A 114 -10.73 3.91 1.73
C ILE A 114 -10.96 5.17 0.90
N SER A 115 -12.21 5.48 0.58
CA SER A 115 -12.58 6.68 -0.18
C SER A 115 -12.11 7.96 0.50
N ARG A 116 -12.30 8.06 1.82
CA ARG A 116 -11.82 9.18 2.64
C ARG A 116 -10.30 9.33 2.57
N TRP A 117 -9.56 8.23 2.60
CA TRP A 117 -8.10 8.26 2.43
C TRP A 117 -7.72 8.72 1.02
N VAL A 118 -8.37 8.22 -0.04
CA VAL A 118 -8.11 8.64 -1.42
C VAL A 118 -8.33 10.14 -1.60
N VAL A 119 -9.42 10.70 -1.08
CA VAL A 119 -9.71 12.15 -1.14
C VAL A 119 -8.59 12.96 -0.48
N ARG A 120 -8.10 12.53 0.71
CA ARG A 120 -6.97 13.18 1.37
C ARG A 120 -5.69 13.13 0.53
N GLN A 121 -5.39 12.00 -0.11
CA GLN A 121 -4.22 11.85 -0.98
C GLN A 121 -4.29 12.75 -2.22
N VAL A 122 -5.47 12.85 -2.84
CA VAL A 122 -5.69 13.73 -4.00
C VAL A 122 -5.51 15.19 -3.61
N LYS A 123 -6.12 15.63 -2.49
CA LYS A 123 -5.94 17.00 -1.97
C LYS A 123 -4.46 17.30 -1.69
N ALA A 124 -3.74 16.38 -1.04
CA ALA A 124 -2.31 16.56 -0.74
C ALA A 124 -1.46 16.63 -2.02
N LYS A 125 -1.75 15.79 -3.02
CA LYS A 125 -1.08 15.85 -4.34
C LYS A 125 -1.36 17.17 -5.05
N GLY A 126 -2.61 17.62 -5.06
CA GLY A 126 -3.01 18.90 -5.63
C GLY A 126 -2.29 20.08 -4.97
N GLY A 127 -2.17 20.08 -3.64
CA GLY A 127 -1.41 21.08 -2.90
C GLY A 127 0.06 21.12 -3.30
N ARG A 128 0.72 19.96 -3.40
CA ARG A 128 2.11 19.86 -3.89
C ARG A 128 2.27 20.34 -5.32
N TYR A 129 1.32 19.99 -6.19
CA TYR A 129 1.33 20.42 -7.58
C TYR A 129 1.21 21.95 -7.69
N LYS A 130 0.28 22.55 -6.92
CA LYS A 130 0.12 24.01 -6.82
C LYS A 130 1.40 24.68 -6.31
N ALA A 131 2.03 24.15 -5.26
CA ALA A 131 3.28 24.67 -4.71
C ALA A 131 4.42 24.61 -5.76
N THR A 132 4.54 23.47 -6.45
CA THR A 132 5.55 23.26 -7.50
C THR A 132 5.35 24.22 -8.68
N LEU A 133 4.11 24.42 -9.11
CA LEU A 133 3.77 25.39 -10.15
C LEU A 133 4.13 26.82 -9.73
N LYS A 134 3.78 27.22 -8.50
CA LYS A 134 4.10 28.56 -7.97
C LYS A 134 5.61 28.81 -7.95
N GLN A 135 6.39 27.80 -7.56
CA GLN A 135 7.86 27.86 -7.57
C GLN A 135 8.42 27.98 -8.99
N ARG A 136 7.89 27.21 -9.96
CA ARG A 136 8.33 27.27 -11.37
C ARG A 136 7.99 28.58 -12.06
N LEU A 137 6.89 29.21 -11.65
CA LEU A 137 6.43 30.50 -12.18
C LEU A 137 7.05 31.72 -11.46
N GLN A 138 7.96 31.50 -10.50
CA GLN A 138 8.64 32.55 -9.70
C GLN A 138 7.68 33.59 -9.07
N LEU A 139 6.44 33.19 -8.74
CA LEU A 139 5.43 34.10 -8.19
C LEU A 139 5.76 34.48 -6.72
N PRO A 140 5.56 35.74 -6.29
CA PRO A 140 5.94 36.19 -4.95
C PRO A 140 5.29 35.35 -3.82
N GLY A 141 6.09 35.03 -2.80
CA GLY A 141 5.68 34.25 -1.62
C GLY A 141 6.00 32.75 -1.68
N ALA A 142 7.17 32.38 -2.23
CA ALA A 142 7.69 31.01 -2.30
C ALA A 142 8.89 30.77 -1.37
N GLN A 143 9.09 31.62 -0.36
CA GLN A 143 10.06 31.37 0.71
C GLN A 143 9.29 30.93 1.95
N THR A 144 9.27 29.62 2.19
CA THR A 144 8.91 29.06 3.50
C THR A 144 10.24 28.80 4.21
N GLU A 145 10.40 29.45 5.35
CA GLU A 145 11.54 29.40 6.27
C GLU A 145 11.98 27.96 6.58
N ARG A 146 13.29 27.78 6.72
CA ARG A 146 13.97 26.51 7.01
C ARG A 146 13.78 26.08 8.46
#